data_AF-A0A2D8LF40-F1
#
_entry.id   AF-A0A2D8LF40-F1
#
_cell.length_a   1.000
_cell.length_b   1.000
_cell.length_c   1.000
_cell.angle_alpha   90.00
_cell.angle_beta   90.00
_cell.angle_gamma   90.00
#
_symmetry.space_group_name_H-M   'P 1'
#
loop_
_entity.id
_entity.type
_entity.pdbx_description
1 polymer ?
#
loop_
_entity_poly.entity_id
_entity_poly.type
_entity_poly.pdbx_seq_one_letter_code
_entity_poly.pdbx_strand_id
1 'polypeptide(L)'
;MKNLFVVVGGLGKNIIWTSLIEQLNVKCGENISVMTPWPFVFYNNKNIDHIEPLRDFPFNEQLTIYDDIIYHEPYFSDFLKYKDKHVLESWAQAYGIKNVINKPYLNHNLDIGQAHKYLSSELLNDYCIVQFSGAPNYYDANFGDNKNNIGKRDYRPDLAEKLVHKIKNNLKLDVICLRRDDQYKPSAAITYTSKDEEGVLDIIPLIDGAKFIVCIDSALMHLAATTNNNKVIVLWNETQQNHKRIGYDFQINLSCSNDMCNDISPDIIFDTMENV
;
A
#
# COMPACT_ATOMS: atom_id res chain seq x y z
N MET A 1 -10.11 -28.93 8.56
CA MET A 1 -8.73 -28.71 9.01
C MET A 1 -8.55 -27.20 9.15
N LYS A 2 -8.55 -26.70 10.38
CA LYS A 2 -8.46 -25.28 10.68
C LYS A 2 -7.04 -24.78 10.40
N ASN A 3 -6.86 -24.10 9.29
CA ASN A 3 -5.57 -23.59 8.83
C ASN A 3 -5.42 -22.10 9.18
N LEU A 4 -4.35 -21.74 9.87
CA LEU A 4 -3.96 -20.36 10.16
C LEU A 4 -2.79 -19.94 9.27
N PHE A 5 -3.00 -18.97 8.38
CA PHE A 5 -1.94 -18.40 7.56
C PHE A 5 -1.34 -17.17 8.22
N VAL A 6 -0.02 -17.13 8.33
CA VAL A 6 0.71 -16.03 8.96
C VAL A 6 1.25 -15.07 7.90
N VAL A 7 0.82 -13.81 7.95
CA VAL A 7 1.22 -12.74 7.02
C VAL A 7 1.85 -11.61 7.81
N VAL A 8 3.13 -11.34 7.56
CA VAL A 8 3.91 -10.34 8.30
C VAL A 8 4.43 -9.22 7.39
N GLY A 9 4.89 -8.13 8.01
CA GLY A 9 5.44 -6.96 7.33
C GLY A 9 4.42 -5.83 7.18
N GLY A 10 4.69 -4.89 6.25
CA GLY A 10 3.90 -3.67 6.11
C GLY A 10 2.48 -3.89 5.55
N LEU A 11 1.66 -2.86 5.65
CA LEU A 11 0.26 -2.85 5.19
C LEU A 11 0.13 -3.30 3.73
N GLY A 12 1.01 -2.82 2.84
CA GLY A 12 1.00 -3.19 1.42
C GLY A 12 1.12 -4.70 1.16
N LYS A 13 2.00 -5.40 1.89
CA LYS A 13 2.14 -6.86 1.80
C LYS A 13 0.86 -7.59 2.19
N ASN A 14 0.18 -7.10 3.23
CA ASN A 14 -1.06 -7.69 3.71
C ASN A 14 -2.19 -7.47 2.70
N ILE A 15 -2.24 -6.29 2.08
CA ILE A 15 -3.18 -6.00 0.98
C ILE A 15 -2.90 -6.91 -0.22
N ILE A 16 -1.64 -7.05 -0.69
CA ILE A 16 -1.31 -7.95 -1.80
C ILE A 16 -1.78 -9.38 -1.50
N TRP A 17 -1.53 -9.86 -0.28
CA TRP A 17 -1.85 -11.23 0.14
C TRP A 17 -3.35 -11.56 0.05
N THR A 18 -4.24 -10.55 0.16
CA THR A 18 -5.69 -10.74 -0.01
C THR A 18 -6.06 -11.39 -1.35
N SER A 19 -5.22 -11.22 -2.38
CA SER A 19 -5.42 -11.84 -3.71
C SER A 19 -5.38 -13.37 -3.69
N LEU A 20 -4.85 -14.00 -2.62
CA LEU A 20 -4.73 -15.45 -2.49
C LEU A 20 -5.92 -16.09 -1.78
N ILE A 21 -6.76 -15.32 -1.09
CA ILE A 21 -7.75 -15.84 -0.13
C ILE A 21 -8.69 -16.85 -0.80
N GLU A 22 -9.27 -16.51 -1.94
CA GLU A 22 -10.22 -17.41 -2.62
C GLU A 22 -9.57 -18.73 -3.05
N GLN A 23 -8.34 -18.66 -3.59
CA GLN A 23 -7.62 -19.85 -4.04
C GLN A 23 -7.16 -20.72 -2.86
N LEU A 24 -6.81 -20.09 -1.74
CA LEU A 24 -6.50 -20.78 -0.50
C LEU A 24 -7.73 -21.48 0.08
N ASN A 25 -8.89 -20.83 0.09
CA ASN A 25 -10.13 -21.45 0.54
C ASN A 25 -10.50 -22.66 -0.32
N VAL A 26 -10.37 -22.56 -1.64
CA VAL A 26 -10.60 -23.69 -2.56
C VAL A 26 -9.62 -24.83 -2.27
N LYS A 27 -8.35 -24.52 -2.01
CA LYS A 27 -7.32 -25.52 -1.69
C LYS A 27 -7.59 -26.22 -0.34
N CYS A 28 -8.00 -25.45 0.67
CA CYS A 28 -8.26 -25.96 2.02
C CYS A 28 -9.65 -26.62 2.15
N GLY A 29 -10.59 -26.31 1.25
CA GLY A 29 -11.96 -26.79 1.28
C GLY A 29 -12.88 -26.05 2.26
N GLU A 30 -12.37 -25.00 2.92
CA GLU A 30 -13.08 -24.17 3.90
C GLU A 30 -12.46 -22.77 3.96
N ASN A 31 -13.10 -21.84 4.67
CA ASN A 31 -12.52 -20.52 4.90
C ASN A 31 -11.26 -20.63 5.77
N ILE A 32 -10.19 -19.98 5.33
CA ILE A 32 -8.93 -19.92 6.09
C ILE A 32 -8.99 -18.87 7.21
N SER A 33 -8.09 -18.98 8.16
CA SER A 33 -7.82 -17.94 9.16
C SER A 33 -6.50 -17.24 8.86
N VAL A 34 -6.36 -15.99 9.32
CA VAL A 34 -5.17 -15.17 9.10
C VAL A 34 -4.63 -14.59 10.40
N MET A 35 -3.32 -14.71 10.61
CA MET A 35 -2.60 -14.00 11.66
C MET A 35 -1.75 -12.89 11.06
N THR A 36 -1.91 -11.65 11.54
CA THR A 36 -1.31 -10.46 10.91
C THR A 36 -1.05 -9.30 11.88
N PRO A 37 -0.06 -8.42 11.62
CA PRO A 37 0.06 -7.15 12.33
C PRO A 37 -0.99 -6.10 11.90
N TRP A 38 -1.78 -6.36 10.85
CA TRP A 38 -2.81 -5.44 10.33
C TRP A 38 -4.18 -6.15 10.25
N PRO A 39 -4.78 -6.55 11.39
CA PRO A 39 -6.02 -7.34 11.39
C PRO A 39 -7.19 -6.64 10.68
N PHE A 40 -7.23 -5.31 10.71
CA PHE A 40 -8.27 -4.51 10.06
C PHE A 40 -8.33 -4.63 8.53
N VAL A 41 -7.26 -5.10 7.88
CA VAL A 41 -7.27 -5.45 6.45
C VAL A 41 -8.30 -6.55 6.14
N PHE A 42 -8.62 -7.39 7.13
CA PHE A 42 -9.41 -8.60 6.92
C PHE A 42 -10.80 -8.57 7.60
N TYR A 43 -11.11 -7.61 8.47
CA TYR A 43 -12.32 -7.64 9.34
C TYR A 43 -13.64 -7.89 8.61
N ASN A 44 -13.80 -7.35 7.42
CA ASN A 44 -15.04 -7.47 6.65
C ASN A 44 -14.96 -8.54 5.56
N ASN A 45 -13.85 -9.28 5.46
CA ASN A 45 -13.69 -10.28 4.41
C ASN A 45 -14.46 -11.57 4.77
N LYS A 46 -15.59 -11.80 4.09
CA LYS A 46 -16.46 -12.98 4.31
C LYS A 46 -15.79 -14.34 4.04
N ASN A 47 -14.63 -14.33 3.38
CA ASN A 47 -13.86 -15.53 3.04
C ASN A 47 -12.81 -15.86 4.10
N ILE A 48 -12.76 -15.12 5.22
CA ILE A 48 -11.90 -15.40 6.37
C ILE A 48 -12.75 -15.94 7.53
N ASP A 49 -12.30 -17.00 8.18
CA ASP A 49 -12.97 -17.61 9.34
C ASP A 49 -12.61 -16.89 10.65
N HIS A 50 -11.31 -16.80 10.95
CA HIS A 50 -10.79 -16.06 12.11
C HIS A 50 -9.64 -15.14 11.73
N ILE A 51 -9.53 -14.03 12.47
CA ILE A 51 -8.44 -13.05 12.36
C ILE A 51 -7.75 -13.00 13.71
N GLU A 52 -6.49 -13.41 13.73
CA GLU A 52 -5.66 -13.41 14.92
C GLU A 52 -4.67 -12.22 14.85
N PRO A 53 -4.58 -11.38 15.89
CA PRO A 53 -3.51 -10.40 15.94
C PRO A 53 -2.17 -11.13 16.08
N LEU A 54 -1.12 -10.65 15.40
CA LEU A 54 0.23 -11.18 15.59
C LEU A 54 0.80 -10.89 17.01
N ARG A 55 0.17 -9.96 17.73
CA ARG A 55 0.50 -9.62 19.11
C ARG A 55 0.39 -10.89 19.98
N ASP A 56 1.34 -11.09 20.88
CA ASP A 56 1.39 -12.18 21.85
C ASP A 56 1.69 -13.59 21.29
N PHE A 57 1.98 -13.73 19.99
CA PHE A 57 2.60 -14.95 19.45
C PHE A 57 4.01 -15.17 20.04
N PRO A 58 4.40 -16.42 20.44
CA PRO A 58 3.67 -17.69 20.29
C PRO A 58 2.86 -18.11 21.53
N PHE A 59 2.72 -17.27 22.55
CA PHE A 59 2.15 -17.64 23.85
C PHE A 59 0.63 -17.52 23.92
N ASN A 60 -0.03 -17.20 22.82
CA ASN A 60 -1.48 -17.13 22.74
C ASN A 60 -2.10 -18.53 22.67
N GLU A 61 -2.70 -18.99 23.78
CA GLU A 61 -3.37 -20.31 23.88
C GLU A 61 -4.51 -20.48 22.87
N GLN A 62 -5.13 -19.38 22.39
CA GLN A 62 -6.18 -19.43 21.36
C GLN A 62 -5.67 -20.09 20.07
N LEU A 63 -4.37 -20.03 19.79
CA LEU A 63 -3.78 -20.62 18.59
C LEU A 63 -3.82 -22.16 18.58
N THR A 64 -4.12 -22.80 19.72
CA THR A 64 -4.26 -24.26 19.82
C THR A 64 -5.51 -24.81 19.13
N ILE A 65 -6.44 -23.94 18.69
CA ILE A 65 -7.63 -24.35 17.91
C ILE A 65 -7.33 -24.71 16.45
N TYR A 66 -6.13 -24.34 15.96
CA TYR A 66 -5.72 -24.57 14.58
C TYR A 66 -4.96 -25.88 14.46
N ASP A 67 -5.23 -26.62 13.38
CA ASP A 67 -4.52 -27.85 13.06
C ASP A 67 -3.12 -27.53 12.52
N ASP A 68 -3.02 -26.50 11.67
CA ASP A 68 -1.79 -26.05 11.03
C ASP A 68 -1.61 -24.54 11.14
N ILE A 69 -0.39 -24.11 11.49
CA ILE A 69 0.04 -22.71 11.40
C ILE A 69 1.06 -22.60 10.28
N ILE A 70 0.65 -21.94 9.19
CA ILE A 70 1.38 -21.92 7.92
C ILE A 70 2.04 -20.56 7.75
N TYR A 71 3.38 -20.53 7.75
CA TYR A 71 4.18 -19.32 7.58
C TYR A 71 5.10 -19.42 6.36
N HIS A 72 5.04 -18.42 5.50
CA HIS A 72 5.99 -18.23 4.42
C HIS A 72 6.27 -16.73 4.23
N GLU A 73 7.54 -16.33 4.33
CA GLU A 73 7.96 -14.93 4.13
C GLU A 73 8.78 -14.82 2.83
N PRO A 74 8.23 -14.19 1.78
CA PRO A 74 8.91 -14.04 0.49
C PRO A 74 10.29 -13.38 0.62
N TYR A 75 10.43 -12.37 1.49
CA TYR A 75 11.69 -11.62 1.64
C TYR A 75 12.85 -12.46 2.15
N PHE A 76 12.56 -13.52 2.91
CA PHE A 76 13.56 -14.47 3.42
C PHE A 76 13.67 -15.74 2.60
N SER A 77 12.86 -15.88 1.55
CA SER A 77 12.81 -17.08 0.72
C SER A 77 13.59 -16.85 -0.56
N ASP A 78 12.98 -16.21 -1.56
CA ASP A 78 13.57 -16.11 -2.90
C ASP A 78 13.62 -14.69 -3.45
N PHE A 79 13.19 -13.70 -2.65
CA PHE A 79 13.14 -12.31 -3.03
C PHE A 79 14.49 -11.85 -3.61
N LEU A 80 15.60 -11.93 -2.87
CA LEU A 80 16.91 -11.47 -3.36
C LEU A 80 17.45 -12.29 -4.55
N LYS A 81 16.96 -13.52 -4.74
CA LYS A 81 17.40 -14.41 -5.82
C LYS A 81 16.75 -14.04 -7.15
N TYR A 82 15.49 -13.62 -7.14
CA TYR A 82 14.73 -13.31 -8.35
C TYR A 82 14.30 -11.83 -8.36
N LYS A 83 14.95 -11.05 -9.23
CA LYS A 83 14.68 -9.61 -9.37
C LYS A 83 13.37 -9.29 -10.10
N ASP A 84 12.80 -10.26 -10.81
CA ASP A 84 11.56 -10.08 -11.58
C ASP A 84 10.42 -10.97 -11.08
N LYS A 85 10.54 -11.58 -9.90
CA LYS A 85 9.50 -12.41 -9.31
C LYS A 85 8.64 -11.60 -8.34
N HIS A 86 7.33 -11.63 -8.54
CA HIS A 86 6.40 -10.91 -7.67
C HIS A 86 6.24 -11.64 -6.32
N VAL A 87 6.11 -10.90 -5.21
CA VAL A 87 5.93 -11.51 -3.87
C VAL A 87 4.70 -12.40 -3.78
N LEU A 88 3.64 -12.05 -4.52
CA LEU A 88 2.44 -12.88 -4.66
C LEU A 88 2.76 -14.25 -5.23
N GLU A 89 3.64 -14.31 -6.24
CA GLU A 89 4.08 -15.57 -6.85
C GLU A 89 4.94 -16.41 -5.91
N SER A 90 5.73 -15.76 -5.04
CA SER A 90 6.47 -16.46 -3.98
C SER A 90 5.52 -17.18 -3.03
N TRP A 91 4.52 -16.46 -2.50
CA TRP A 91 3.49 -17.06 -1.65
C TRP A 91 2.73 -18.15 -2.38
N ALA A 92 2.27 -17.88 -3.61
CA ALA A 92 1.56 -18.85 -4.43
C ALA A 92 2.33 -20.16 -4.59
N GLN A 93 3.62 -20.07 -4.96
CA GLN A 93 4.47 -21.23 -5.12
C GLN A 93 4.62 -22.00 -3.81
N ALA A 94 4.85 -21.32 -2.70
CA ALA A 94 5.00 -21.95 -1.39
C ALA A 94 3.72 -22.66 -0.94
N TYR A 95 2.56 -22.10 -1.25
CA TYR A 95 1.26 -22.70 -0.95
C TYR A 95 0.81 -23.69 -2.04
N GLY A 96 1.58 -23.90 -3.10
CA GLY A 96 1.22 -24.77 -4.23
C GLY A 96 -0.03 -24.30 -4.98
N ILE A 97 -0.24 -22.99 -5.07
CA ILE A 97 -1.28 -22.34 -5.88
C ILE A 97 -0.72 -22.06 -7.28
N LYS A 98 -1.54 -22.30 -8.31
CA LYS A 98 -1.22 -21.99 -9.70
C LYS A 98 -2.12 -20.86 -10.20
N ASN A 99 -1.65 -20.10 -11.19
CA ASN A 99 -2.41 -19.04 -11.86
C ASN A 99 -2.94 -17.97 -10.88
N VAL A 100 -2.04 -17.29 -10.18
CA VAL A 100 -2.43 -16.18 -9.31
C VAL A 100 -2.83 -14.95 -10.12
N ILE A 101 -3.87 -14.27 -9.67
CA ILE A 101 -4.30 -12.99 -10.23
C ILE A 101 -3.84 -11.91 -9.25
N ASN A 102 -2.99 -11.00 -9.72
CA ASN A 102 -2.50 -9.89 -8.89
C ASN A 102 -3.52 -8.76 -8.81
N LYS A 103 -4.68 -9.04 -8.19
CA LYS A 103 -5.75 -8.06 -7.94
C LYS A 103 -6.17 -8.18 -6.48
N PRO A 104 -5.64 -7.33 -5.59
CA PRO A 104 -6.00 -7.37 -4.18
C PRO A 104 -7.43 -6.90 -3.99
N TYR A 105 -8.04 -7.32 -2.89
CA TYR A 105 -9.41 -7.02 -2.56
C TYR A 105 -9.54 -6.66 -1.08
N LEU A 106 -10.20 -5.54 -0.82
CA LEU A 106 -10.66 -5.16 0.51
C LEU A 106 -12.17 -5.05 0.47
N ASN A 107 -12.83 -5.76 1.39
CA ASN A 107 -14.22 -5.46 1.68
C ASN A 107 -14.20 -4.33 2.70
N HIS A 108 -14.47 -3.09 2.31
CA HIS A 108 -14.62 -2.01 3.29
C HIS A 108 -15.95 -1.32 3.02
N ASN A 109 -16.76 -1.16 4.06
CA ASN A 109 -18.04 -0.47 3.93
C ASN A 109 -17.76 1.03 3.80
N LEU A 110 -17.99 1.54 2.60
CA LEU A 110 -17.63 2.89 2.18
C LEU A 110 -18.65 3.91 2.73
N ASP A 111 -18.29 4.61 3.80
CA ASP A 111 -18.92 5.90 4.12
C ASP A 111 -17.96 7.03 3.75
N ILE A 112 -18.27 7.76 2.68
CA ILE A 112 -17.47 8.90 2.21
C ILE A 112 -17.39 10.02 3.25
N GLY A 113 -18.37 10.13 4.15
CA GLY A 113 -18.37 11.09 5.26
C GLY A 113 -17.24 10.82 6.25
N GLN A 114 -16.90 9.54 6.47
CA GLN A 114 -15.78 9.14 7.33
C GLN A 114 -14.43 9.48 6.69
N ALA A 115 -14.33 9.41 5.37
CA ALA A 115 -13.11 9.76 4.64
C ALA A 115 -12.74 11.25 4.81
N HIS A 116 -13.74 12.14 4.80
CA HIS A 116 -13.51 13.59 4.90
C HIS A 116 -13.07 14.04 6.30
N LYS A 117 -13.36 13.25 7.35
CA LYS A 117 -13.00 13.53 8.75
C LYS A 117 -11.49 13.72 8.96
N TYR A 118 -10.66 13.08 8.13
CA TYR A 118 -9.21 13.10 8.26
C TYR A 118 -8.51 14.17 7.41
N LEU A 119 -9.29 14.99 6.67
CA LEU A 119 -8.77 16.10 5.89
C LEU A 119 -8.50 17.34 6.76
N SER A 120 -7.38 18.01 6.52
CA SER A 120 -7.04 19.26 7.22
C SER A 120 -7.90 20.47 6.81
N SER A 121 -8.61 20.37 5.69
CA SER A 121 -9.51 21.40 5.17
C SER A 121 -10.53 20.77 4.23
N GLU A 122 -11.63 21.48 3.97
CA GLU A 122 -12.64 21.06 3.00
C GLU A 122 -12.09 21.06 1.57
N LEU A 123 -12.68 20.21 0.73
CA LEU A 123 -12.43 20.17 -0.72
C LEU A 123 -13.34 21.20 -1.38
N LEU A 124 -12.76 22.06 -2.22
CA LEU A 124 -13.47 23.12 -2.93
C LEU A 124 -13.64 22.81 -4.42
N ASN A 125 -12.82 21.91 -4.95
CA ASN A 125 -12.82 21.49 -6.35
C ASN A 125 -12.76 19.95 -6.47
N ASP A 126 -12.83 19.46 -7.70
CA ASP A 126 -12.34 18.11 -8.03
C ASP A 126 -10.89 17.97 -7.52
N TYR A 127 -10.50 16.75 -7.17
CA TYR A 127 -9.23 16.52 -6.46
C TYR A 127 -8.43 15.35 -7.03
N CYS A 128 -7.14 15.35 -6.70
CA CYS A 128 -6.24 14.21 -6.84
C CYS A 128 -5.64 13.84 -5.48
N ILE A 129 -5.12 12.62 -5.38
CA ILE A 129 -4.42 12.16 -4.18
C ILE A 129 -2.94 11.97 -4.49
N VAL A 130 -2.08 12.40 -3.57
CA VAL A 130 -0.64 12.20 -3.64
C VAL A 130 -0.09 11.55 -2.37
N GLN A 131 0.96 10.74 -2.50
CA GLN A 131 1.78 10.30 -1.38
C GLN A 131 3.26 10.32 -1.79
N PHE A 132 4.00 11.27 -1.23
CA PHE A 132 5.42 11.50 -1.55
C PHE A 132 6.39 10.92 -0.53
N SER A 133 5.90 10.44 0.61
CA SER A 133 6.75 9.89 1.67
C SER A 133 6.15 8.62 2.27
N GLY A 134 7.01 7.63 2.49
CA GLY A 134 6.68 6.35 3.11
C GLY A 134 6.97 6.37 4.61
N ALA A 135 6.40 5.41 5.34
CA ALA A 135 6.83 5.19 6.73
C ALA A 135 8.30 4.75 6.77
N PRO A 136 9.14 5.10 7.76
CA PRO A 136 10.44 4.45 7.90
C PRO A 136 10.22 2.95 8.10
N ASN A 137 11.14 2.15 7.60
CA ASN A 137 11.11 0.72 7.91
C ASN A 137 11.44 0.55 9.41
N TYR A 138 11.05 -0.58 10.01
CA TYR A 138 11.30 -0.85 11.45
C TYR A 138 12.77 -0.62 11.86
N TYR A 139 13.71 -0.98 11.00
CA TYR A 139 15.13 -0.76 11.23
C TYR A 139 15.52 0.72 11.18
N ASP A 140 15.02 1.47 10.20
CA ASP A 140 15.28 2.92 10.08
C ASP A 140 14.67 3.70 11.24
N ALA A 141 13.48 3.28 11.70
CA ALA A 141 12.77 3.91 12.80
C ALA A 141 13.45 3.70 14.17
N ASN A 142 14.06 2.54 14.38
CA ASN A 142 14.58 2.14 15.70
C ASN A 142 16.10 2.13 15.81
N PHE A 143 16.81 1.93 14.70
CA PHE A 143 18.26 1.70 14.67
C PHE A 143 19.00 2.55 13.62
N GLY A 144 18.29 3.31 12.79
CA GLY A 144 18.90 4.21 11.81
C GLY A 144 19.26 5.57 12.40
N ASP A 145 20.38 6.15 11.95
CA ASP A 145 20.77 7.55 12.23
C ASP A 145 19.84 8.59 11.58
N ASN A 146 18.85 8.11 10.81
CA ASN A 146 18.09 8.86 9.81
C ASN A 146 16.59 8.97 10.14
N LYS A 147 16.22 9.17 11.41
CA LYS A 147 14.81 9.36 11.82
C LYS A 147 14.08 10.47 11.05
N ASN A 148 14.81 11.45 10.51
CA ASN A 148 14.28 12.61 9.79
C ASN A 148 14.75 12.74 8.32
N ASN A 149 15.41 11.71 7.75
CA ASN A 149 15.97 11.82 6.40
C ASN A 149 15.04 11.21 5.35
N ILE A 150 14.99 11.88 4.20
CA ILE A 150 14.32 11.42 2.98
C ILE A 150 14.93 10.06 2.61
N GLY A 151 14.09 9.03 2.51
CA GLY A 151 14.50 7.69 2.09
C GLY A 151 14.58 7.55 0.57
N LYS A 152 15.25 6.49 0.10
CA LYS A 152 15.41 6.20 -1.34
C LYS A 152 14.08 6.18 -2.09
N ARG A 153 13.01 5.64 -1.51
CA ARG A 153 11.66 5.64 -2.13
C ARG A 153 10.96 7.00 -2.09
N ASP A 154 11.30 7.87 -1.16
CA ASP A 154 10.57 9.12 -0.96
C ASP A 154 10.83 10.06 -2.15
N TYR A 155 9.80 10.80 -2.54
CA TYR A 155 9.91 11.76 -3.62
C TYR A 155 10.52 13.06 -3.11
N ARG A 156 11.47 13.60 -3.88
CA ARG A 156 12.27 14.77 -3.46
C ARG A 156 11.37 15.98 -3.14
N PRO A 157 11.47 16.60 -1.95
CA PRO A 157 10.54 17.65 -1.51
C PRO A 157 10.40 18.86 -2.46
N ASP A 158 11.49 19.35 -3.06
CA ASP A 158 11.42 20.46 -4.01
C ASP A 158 10.67 20.09 -5.29
N LEU A 159 10.72 18.82 -5.70
CA LEU A 159 9.99 18.30 -6.85
C LEU A 159 8.53 18.03 -6.52
N ALA A 160 8.25 17.52 -5.32
CA ALA A 160 6.89 17.40 -4.78
C ALA A 160 6.19 18.76 -4.78
N GLU A 161 6.86 19.80 -4.28
CA GLU A 161 6.33 21.17 -4.27
C GLU A 161 6.00 21.67 -5.68
N LYS A 162 6.93 21.49 -6.63
CA LYS A 162 6.73 21.88 -8.04
C LYS A 162 5.54 21.15 -8.67
N LEU A 163 5.43 19.84 -8.44
CA LEU A 163 4.34 19.02 -8.98
C LEU A 163 2.98 19.49 -8.44
N VAL A 164 2.87 19.69 -7.11
CA VAL A 164 1.63 20.19 -6.49
C VAL A 164 1.23 21.54 -7.08
N HIS A 165 2.17 22.48 -7.23
CA HIS A 165 1.88 23.77 -7.85
C HIS A 165 1.43 23.64 -9.30
N LYS A 166 2.07 22.76 -10.10
CA LYS A 166 1.65 22.49 -11.48
C LYS A 166 0.21 21.97 -11.54
N ILE A 167 -0.15 21.01 -10.68
CA ILE A 167 -1.51 20.46 -10.62
C ILE A 167 -2.51 21.57 -10.30
N LYS A 168 -2.28 22.35 -9.24
CA LYS A 168 -3.20 23.43 -8.85
C LYS A 168 -3.31 24.53 -9.91
N ASN A 169 -2.20 24.88 -10.56
CA ASN A 169 -2.18 26.00 -11.51
C ASN A 169 -2.76 25.63 -12.88
N ASN A 170 -2.49 24.43 -13.38
CA ASN A 170 -2.87 24.03 -14.73
C ASN A 170 -4.17 23.20 -14.74
N LEU A 171 -4.34 22.28 -13.78
CA LEU A 171 -5.52 21.40 -13.72
C LEU A 171 -6.61 21.91 -12.78
N LYS A 172 -6.31 22.91 -11.94
CA LYS A 172 -7.25 23.51 -10.97
C LYS A 172 -7.84 22.51 -9.97
N LEU A 173 -7.10 21.46 -9.65
CA LEU A 173 -7.51 20.43 -8.71
C LEU A 173 -7.05 20.75 -7.29
N ASP A 174 -7.85 20.32 -6.31
CA ASP A 174 -7.36 20.18 -4.94
C ASP A 174 -6.42 18.97 -4.84
N VAL A 175 -5.38 19.10 -4.02
CA VAL A 175 -4.35 18.06 -3.88
C VAL A 175 -4.40 17.54 -2.45
N ILE A 176 -4.89 16.32 -2.28
CA ILE A 176 -4.91 15.62 -1.01
C ILE A 176 -3.57 14.88 -0.86
N CYS A 177 -2.77 15.21 0.14
CA CYS A 177 -1.50 14.57 0.44
C CYS A 177 -1.66 13.63 1.64
N LEU A 178 -1.60 12.32 1.39
CA LEU A 178 -1.51 11.31 2.44
C LEU A 178 -0.09 11.33 3.02
N ARG A 179 0.03 11.71 4.29
CA ARG A 179 1.31 11.80 4.99
C ARG A 179 1.12 11.66 6.50
N ARG A 180 2.22 11.48 7.21
CA ARG A 180 2.29 11.65 8.66
C ARG A 180 2.75 13.06 9.02
N ASP A 181 2.50 13.46 10.26
CA ASP A 181 2.79 14.81 10.76
C ASP A 181 4.28 15.19 10.74
N ASP A 182 5.18 14.20 10.78
CA ASP A 182 6.64 14.36 10.73
C ASP A 182 7.21 14.47 9.30
N GLN A 183 6.43 14.19 8.27
CA GLN A 183 6.89 14.15 6.88
C GLN A 183 6.76 15.51 6.18
N TYR A 184 7.45 15.70 5.05
CA TYR A 184 7.30 16.93 4.26
C TYR A 184 5.83 17.15 3.84
N LYS A 185 5.34 18.39 3.98
CA LYS A 185 4.02 18.82 3.50
C LYS A 185 4.22 19.84 2.39
N PRO A 186 3.81 19.56 1.14
CA PRO A 186 3.76 20.57 0.09
C PRO A 186 2.82 21.71 0.49
N SER A 187 3.22 22.96 0.25
CA SER A 187 2.55 24.13 0.84
C SER A 187 1.08 24.27 0.44
N ALA A 188 0.74 23.89 -0.79
CA ALA A 188 -0.62 24.03 -1.34
C ALA A 188 -1.48 22.76 -1.22
N ALA A 189 -1.00 21.72 -0.52
CA ALA A 189 -1.71 20.46 -0.35
C ALA A 189 -2.58 20.43 0.93
N ILE A 190 -3.73 19.76 0.81
CA ILE A 190 -4.62 19.39 1.91
C ILE A 190 -4.04 18.11 2.51
N THR A 191 -3.81 18.09 3.82
CA THR A 191 -3.28 16.89 4.48
C THR A 191 -4.40 15.88 4.71
N TYR A 192 -4.15 14.61 4.41
CA TYR A 192 -4.88 13.48 4.98
C TYR A 192 -3.98 12.77 5.99
N THR A 193 -4.37 12.79 7.26
CA THR A 193 -3.68 12.07 8.34
C THR A 193 -4.71 11.35 9.20
N SER A 194 -4.70 10.01 9.17
CA SER A 194 -5.49 9.24 10.13
C SER A 194 -4.86 9.29 11.52
N LYS A 195 -5.70 9.39 12.56
CA LYS A 195 -5.27 9.37 13.97
C LYS A 195 -5.29 7.98 14.59
N ASP A 196 -5.93 7.03 13.92
CA ASP A 196 -6.08 5.62 14.29
C ASP A 196 -5.61 4.70 13.15
N GLU A 197 -5.17 3.49 13.49
CA GLU A 197 -4.58 2.57 12.50
C GLU A 197 -5.57 2.18 11.40
N GLU A 198 -6.85 2.01 11.75
CA GLU A 198 -7.92 1.64 10.81
C GLU A 198 -8.27 2.78 9.83
N GLY A 199 -8.17 4.04 10.25
CA GLY A 199 -8.55 5.19 9.42
C GLY A 199 -7.66 5.42 8.20
N VAL A 200 -6.60 4.62 8.03
CA VAL A 200 -5.89 4.52 6.74
C VAL A 200 -6.76 3.90 5.65
N LEU A 201 -7.66 2.97 5.99
CA LEU A 201 -8.60 2.37 5.03
C LEU A 201 -9.74 3.33 4.66
N ASP A 202 -10.03 4.31 5.52
CA ASP A 202 -11.09 5.30 5.28
C ASP A 202 -10.76 6.27 4.14
N ILE A 203 -9.53 6.21 3.58
CA ILE A 203 -9.19 6.96 2.36
C ILE A 203 -9.76 6.30 1.09
N ILE A 204 -10.18 5.03 1.14
CA ILE A 204 -10.64 4.27 -0.04
C ILE A 204 -11.76 4.98 -0.82
N PRO A 205 -12.82 5.54 -0.18
CA PRO A 205 -13.81 6.34 -0.91
C PRO A 205 -13.23 7.56 -1.64
N LEU A 206 -12.21 8.22 -1.07
CA LEU A 206 -11.51 9.32 -1.74
C LEU A 206 -10.68 8.82 -2.92
N ILE A 207 -10.04 7.65 -2.79
CA ILE A 207 -9.29 7.01 -3.88
C ILE A 207 -10.23 6.74 -5.07
N ASP A 208 -11.42 6.17 -4.85
CA ASP A 208 -12.40 5.93 -5.91
C ASP A 208 -12.85 7.23 -6.61
N GLY A 209 -12.97 8.33 -5.86
CA GLY A 209 -13.41 9.64 -6.38
C GLY A 209 -12.31 10.50 -7.00
N ALA A 210 -11.03 10.17 -6.81
CA ALA A 210 -9.91 10.99 -7.27
C ALA A 210 -9.77 11.01 -8.80
N LYS A 211 -9.43 12.16 -9.39
CA LYS A 211 -9.16 12.27 -10.84
C LYS A 211 -7.92 11.49 -11.28
N PHE A 212 -6.93 11.43 -10.40
CA PHE A 212 -5.74 10.60 -10.54
C PHE A 212 -5.04 10.51 -9.19
N ILE A 213 -4.10 9.57 -9.10
CA ILE A 213 -3.31 9.30 -7.90
C ILE A 213 -1.84 9.28 -8.29
N VAL A 214 -1.00 9.97 -7.52
CA VAL A 214 0.47 9.88 -7.64
C VAL A 214 1.08 9.45 -6.32
N CYS A 215 1.70 8.29 -6.32
CA CYS A 215 2.32 7.76 -5.11
C CYS A 215 3.69 7.18 -5.41
N ILE A 216 4.50 7.04 -4.37
CA ILE A 216 5.71 6.21 -4.41
C ILE A 216 5.36 4.73 -4.17
N ASP A 217 6.36 3.87 -4.09
CA ASP A 217 6.24 2.53 -3.48
C ASP A 217 5.76 2.63 -2.01
N SER A 218 4.43 2.63 -1.81
CA SER A 218 3.76 2.90 -0.53
C SER A 218 2.43 2.15 -0.36
N ALA A 219 1.82 2.26 0.83
CA ALA A 219 0.50 1.69 1.06
C ALA A 219 -0.58 2.23 0.10
N LEU A 220 -0.51 3.49 -0.33
CA LEU A 220 -1.50 4.10 -1.22
C LEU A 220 -1.58 3.41 -2.57
N MET A 221 -0.47 2.97 -3.18
CA MET A 221 -0.54 2.23 -4.45
C MET A 221 -1.30 0.90 -4.28
N HIS A 222 -1.14 0.21 -3.15
CA HIS A 222 -1.83 -1.05 -2.89
C HIS A 222 -3.30 -0.83 -2.55
N LEU A 223 -3.65 0.22 -1.78
CA LEU A 223 -5.04 0.61 -1.55
C LEU A 223 -5.71 0.98 -2.88
N ALA A 224 -5.06 1.77 -3.73
CA ALA A 224 -5.61 2.13 -5.03
C ALA A 224 -5.83 0.89 -5.91
N ALA A 225 -4.97 -0.13 -5.81
CA ALA A 225 -5.13 -1.39 -6.53
C ALA A 225 -6.39 -2.18 -6.14
N THR A 226 -6.98 -1.94 -4.97
CA THR A 226 -8.24 -2.59 -4.54
C THR A 226 -9.49 -1.86 -5.05
N THR A 227 -9.31 -0.69 -5.66
CA THR A 227 -10.40 0.17 -6.13
C THR A 227 -10.63 0.04 -7.63
N ASN A 228 -11.64 0.76 -8.14
CA ASN A 228 -11.90 0.87 -9.58
C ASN A 228 -11.13 2.02 -10.24
N ASN A 229 -10.45 2.86 -9.46
CA ASN A 229 -9.63 3.92 -10.01
C ASN A 229 -8.36 3.35 -10.67
N ASN A 230 -8.31 3.43 -12.00
CA ASN A 230 -7.20 2.96 -12.82
C ASN A 230 -6.19 4.07 -13.17
N LYS A 231 -6.40 5.30 -12.68
CA LYS A 231 -5.56 6.48 -12.98
C LYS A 231 -4.47 6.67 -11.93
N VAL A 232 -3.68 5.63 -11.71
CA VAL A 232 -2.65 5.58 -10.66
C VAL A 232 -1.27 5.60 -11.29
N ILE A 233 -0.46 6.59 -10.92
CA ILE A 233 0.92 6.76 -11.33
C ILE A 233 1.81 6.47 -10.11
N VAL A 234 2.65 5.45 -10.22
CA VAL A 234 3.57 5.02 -9.17
C VAL A 234 5.00 5.40 -9.52
N LEU A 235 5.67 6.06 -8.58
CA LEU A 235 7.04 6.54 -8.68
C LEU A 235 7.99 5.56 -7.98
N TRP A 236 8.76 4.84 -8.78
CA TRP A 236 9.71 3.83 -8.31
C TRP A 236 11.13 4.36 -8.30
N ASN A 237 11.91 3.98 -7.29
CA ASN A 237 13.36 4.13 -7.29
C ASN A 237 14.02 2.75 -7.29
N GLU A 238 14.59 2.36 -8.43
CA GLU A 238 15.07 1.00 -8.68
C GLU A 238 16.31 0.62 -7.83
N THR A 239 16.99 1.59 -7.22
CA THR A 239 18.07 1.33 -6.26
C THR A 239 17.56 0.69 -4.96
N GLN A 240 16.26 0.77 -4.69
CA GLN A 240 15.60 0.14 -3.55
C GLN A 240 14.70 -1.02 -3.96
N GLN A 241 13.81 -0.80 -4.93
CA GLN A 241 12.76 -1.76 -5.29
C GLN A 241 12.25 -1.48 -6.71
N ASN A 242 11.76 -2.52 -7.39
CA ASN A 242 11.11 -2.39 -8.70
C ASN A 242 9.64 -2.81 -8.67
N HIS A 243 8.88 -2.31 -9.64
CA HIS A 243 7.44 -2.55 -9.77
C HIS A 243 7.08 -4.02 -10.01
N LYS A 244 7.96 -4.81 -10.64
CA LYS A 244 7.70 -6.23 -10.91
C LYS A 244 7.62 -7.09 -9.65
N ARG A 245 8.19 -6.62 -8.54
CA ARG A 245 8.31 -7.42 -7.31
C ARG A 245 7.12 -7.24 -6.37
N ILE A 246 6.51 -6.08 -6.35
CA ILE A 246 5.39 -5.78 -5.43
C ILE A 246 4.30 -4.88 -6.05
N GLY A 247 4.47 -4.41 -7.29
CA GLY A 247 3.53 -3.53 -7.96
C GLY A 247 2.55 -4.22 -8.88
N TYR A 248 1.87 -3.43 -9.69
CA TYR A 248 0.76 -3.87 -10.53
C TYR A 248 0.92 -3.36 -11.96
N ASP A 249 0.76 -4.24 -12.94
CA ASP A 249 0.93 -3.91 -14.36
C ASP A 249 -0.19 -3.01 -14.91
N PHE A 250 -1.35 -2.99 -14.24
CA PHE A 250 -2.47 -2.10 -14.60
C PHE A 250 -2.33 -0.68 -14.04
N GLN A 251 -1.29 -0.40 -13.25
CA GLN A 251 -0.92 0.95 -12.82
C GLN A 251 0.21 1.48 -13.71
N ILE A 252 0.33 2.80 -13.79
CA ILE A 252 1.37 3.44 -14.58
C ILE A 252 2.63 3.53 -13.73
N ASN A 253 3.67 2.79 -14.12
CA ASN A 253 4.90 2.69 -13.36
C ASN A 253 5.99 3.58 -14.00
N LEU A 254 6.38 4.66 -13.31
CA LEU A 254 7.51 5.50 -13.68
C LEU A 254 8.69 5.17 -12.77
N SER A 255 9.90 5.09 -13.32
CA SER A 255 11.08 4.63 -12.57
C SER A 255 12.26 5.59 -12.75
N CYS A 256 12.98 5.81 -11.65
CA CYS A 256 14.31 6.42 -11.63
C CYS A 256 15.31 5.46 -10.96
N SER A 257 16.58 5.81 -11.03
CA SER A 257 17.65 5.11 -10.30
C SER A 257 18.56 6.14 -9.65
N ASN A 258 18.27 6.48 -8.39
CA ASN A 258 19.00 7.49 -7.62
C ASN A 258 19.30 6.95 -6.21
N ASP A 259 20.49 7.18 -5.68
CA ASP A 259 20.89 6.65 -4.37
C ASP A 259 20.39 7.44 -3.17
N MET A 260 19.84 8.63 -3.39
CA MET A 260 19.35 9.52 -2.33
C MET A 260 17.84 9.37 -2.14
N CYS A 261 17.07 9.64 -3.20
CA CYS A 261 15.61 9.70 -3.17
C CYS A 261 15.05 9.64 -4.59
N ASN A 262 13.74 9.45 -4.73
CA ASN A 262 13.09 9.50 -6.02
C ASN A 262 13.11 10.93 -6.59
N ASP A 263 13.66 11.07 -7.81
CA ASP A 263 13.90 12.34 -8.48
C ASP A 263 13.30 12.44 -9.89
N ILE A 264 12.27 11.62 -10.17
CA ILE A 264 11.51 11.69 -11.43
C ILE A 264 11.04 13.13 -11.67
N SER A 265 11.19 13.64 -12.89
CA SER A 265 10.82 15.03 -13.18
C SER A 265 9.31 15.27 -12.98
N PRO A 266 8.91 16.37 -12.30
CA PRO A 266 7.51 16.81 -12.25
C PRO A 266 6.88 17.01 -13.64
N ASP A 267 7.68 17.33 -14.67
CA ASP A 267 7.18 17.46 -16.04
C ASP A 267 6.73 16.11 -16.57
N ILE A 268 7.54 15.06 -16.41
CA ILE A 268 7.20 13.70 -16.86
C ILE A 268 5.94 13.19 -16.15
N ILE A 269 5.85 13.41 -14.84
CA ILE A 269 4.67 13.00 -14.05
C ILE A 269 3.43 13.75 -14.53
N PHE A 270 3.54 15.06 -14.72
CA PHE A 270 2.43 15.90 -15.15
C PHE A 270 1.95 15.54 -16.57
N ASP A 271 2.87 15.37 -17.53
CA ASP A 271 2.55 14.96 -18.89
C ASP A 271 1.89 13.57 -18.88
N THR A 272 2.30 12.68 -17.99
CA THR A 272 1.66 11.37 -17.80
C THR A 272 0.21 11.55 -17.32
N MET A 273 -0.06 12.46 -16.38
CA MET A 273 -1.44 12.72 -15.91
C MET A 273 -2.37 13.19 -17.03
N GLU A 274 -1.88 14.03 -17.94
CA GLU A 274 -2.69 14.59 -19.03
C GLU A 274 -3.11 13.54 -20.06
N ASN A 275 -2.42 12.38 -20.08
CA ASN A 275 -2.66 11.30 -21.04
C ASN A 275 -3.51 10.15 -20.48
N VAL A 276 -4.11 10.29 -19.29
CA VAL A 276 -4.77 9.20 -18.51
C VAL A 276 -6.23 9.49 -18.18
#